data_AF-A0A243BHS4-F1
#
_entry.id   AF-A0A243BHS4-F1
#
_cell.length_a   1.000
_cell.length_b   1.000
_cell.length_c   1.000
_cell.angle_alpha   90.00
_cell.angle_beta   90.00
_cell.angle_gamma   90.00
#
_symmetry.space_group_name_H-M   'P 1'
#
loop_
_entity.id
_entity.type
_entity.pdbx_description
1 polymer ?
#
loop_
_entity_poly.entity_id
_entity_poly.type
_entity_poly.pdbx_seq_one_letter_code
_entity_poly.pdbx_strand_id
1 'polypeptide(L)' 'MSKRKKTNLRIVKEIYGDRKIEEVFEELYEKIYGLKVKVRRKTSVELVAEKQQEKKYTQE' A
#
# COMPACT_ATOMS: atom_id res chain seq x y z
N MET A 1 27.75 -7.64 0.76
CA MET A 1 26.84 -6.51 1.02
C MET A 1 25.41 -7.02 0.98
N SER A 2 24.69 -7.01 2.11
CA SER A 2 23.30 -7.45 2.15
C SER A 2 22.46 -6.49 1.30
N LYS A 3 21.90 -6.97 0.17
CA LYS A 3 20.96 -6.21 -0.66
C LYS A 3 19.69 -5.98 0.17
N ARG A 4 19.68 -4.96 1.03
CA ARG A 4 18.48 -4.52 1.74
C ARG A 4 17.43 -4.23 0.68
N LYS A 5 16.40 -5.08 0.59
CA LYS A 5 15.27 -4.86 -0.31
C LYS A 5 14.73 -3.46 0.00
N LYS A 6 14.78 -2.55 -0.98
CA LYS A 6 14.15 -1.23 -0.85
C LYS A 6 12.66 -1.50 -0.61
N THR A 7 12.07 -0.85 0.39
CA THR A 7 10.63 -0.90 0.62
C THR A 7 9.91 -0.31 -0.59
N ASN A 8 8.75 -0.87 -0.95
CA ASN A 8 7.97 -0.44 -2.12
C ASN A 8 7.69 1.07 -2.11
N LEU A 9 7.43 1.68 -0.95
CA LEU A 9 7.29 3.13 -0.80
C LEU A 9 8.53 3.92 -1.24
N ARG A 10 9.73 3.41 -0.96
CA ARG A 10 10.99 4.06 -1.34
C ARG A 10 11.20 4.00 -2.85
N ILE A 11 10.81 2.88 -3.47
CA ILE A 11 10.83 2.71 -4.92
C ILE A 11 9.84 3.67 -5.59
N VAL A 12 8.62 3.78 -5.05
CA VAL A 12 7.62 4.72 -5.58
C VAL A 12 8.11 6.16 -5.50
N LYS A 13 8.72 6.58 -4.39
CA LYS A 13 9.31 7.93 -4.28
C LYS A 13 10.46 8.16 -5.26
N GLU A 14 11.27 7.14 -5.52
CA GLU A 14 12.40 7.24 -6.46
C GLU A 14 11.94 7.37 -7.92
N ILE A 15 10.84 6.71 -8.30
CA ILE A 15 10.31 6.70 -9.67
C ILE A 15 9.36 7.88 -9.93
N TYR A 16 8.46 8.16 -8.99
CA TYR A 16 7.37 9.13 -9.15
C TYR A 16 7.62 10.46 -8.42
N GLY A 17 8.78 10.60 -7.75
CA GLY A 17 9.20 11.82 -7.08
C GLY A 17 8.29 12.20 -5.91
N ASP A 18 7.93 13.47 -5.83
CA ASP A 18 7.08 14.03 -4.77
C ASP A 18 5.57 13.93 -5.07
N ARG A 19 5.17 13.15 -6.08
CA ARG A 19 3.76 12.84 -6.32
C ARG A 19 3.15 12.14 -5.10
N LYS A 20 1.88 12.44 -4.82
CA LYS A 20 1.14 11.72 -3.77
C LYS A 20 1.03 10.26 -4.16
N ILE A 21 1.41 9.39 -3.23
CA ILE A 21 1.43 7.95 -3.50
C ILE A 21 0.04 7.41 -3.81
N GLU A 22 -0.98 8.01 -3.20
CA GLU A 22 -2.39 7.69 -3.42
C GLU A 22 -2.75 7.87 -4.89
N GLU A 23 -2.43 9.03 -5.48
CA GLU A 23 -2.70 9.35 -6.89
C GLU A 23 -1.95 8.39 -7.83
N VAL A 24 -0.69 8.07 -7.52
CA VAL A 24 0.12 7.12 -8.31
C VAL A 24 -0.52 5.74 -8.32
N PHE A 25 -1.00 5.25 -7.17
CA PHE A 25 -1.66 3.95 -7.11
C PHE A 25 -3.02 3.96 -7.81
N GLU A 26 -3.82 5.03 -7.67
CA GLU A 26 -5.09 5.17 -8.39
C GLU A 26 -4.88 5.11 -9.91
N GLU A 27 -3.93 5.89 -10.45
CA GLU A 27 -3.57 5.88 -11.87
C GLU A 27 -3.10 4.48 -12.33
N LEU A 28 -2.28 3.81 -11.53
CA LEU A 28 -1.76 2.48 -11.87
C LEU A 28 -2.87 1.41 -11.89
N TYR A 29 -3.78 1.44 -10.93
CA TYR A 29 -4.90 0.48 -10.90
C TYR A 29 -5.86 0.71 -12.06
N GLU A 30 -6.16 1.96 -12.40
CA GLU A 30 -6.98 2.30 -13.56
C GLU A 30 -6.30 1.85 -14.86
N LYS A 31 -4.99 2.08 -15.00
CA LYS A 31 -4.25 1.72 -16.21
C LYS A 31 -4.09 0.21 -16.40
N ILE A 32 -3.83 -0.55 -15.33
CA ILE A 32 -3.55 -1.99 -15.41
C ILE A 32 -4.84 -2.81 -15.45
N TYR A 33 -5.85 -2.40 -14.67
CA TYR A 33 -7.06 -3.20 -14.46
C TYR A 33 -8.33 -2.55 -15.03
N GLY A 34 -8.27 -1.30 -15.51
CA GLY A 34 -9.46 -0.55 -15.92
C GLY A 34 -10.38 -0.18 -14.74
N LEU A 35 -9.88 -0.26 -13.51
CA LEU A 35 -10.67 -0.06 -12.30
C LEU A 35 -10.36 1.30 -11.69
N LYS A 36 -11.40 2.13 -11.57
CA LYS A 36 -11.32 3.37 -10.83
C LYS A 36 -11.44 3.09 -9.34
N VAL A 37 -10.30 3.09 -8.65
CA VAL A 37 -10.22 2.87 -7.20
C VAL A 37 -9.97 4.19 -6.48
N LYS A 38 -10.31 4.23 -5.18
CA LYS A 38 -9.94 5.34 -4.29
C LYS A 38 -8.94 4.83 -3.27
N VAL A 39 -7.71 5.33 -3.32
CA VAL A 39 -6.62 4.89 -2.45
C VAL A 39 -6.51 5.83 -1.27
N ARG A 40 -6.49 5.25 -0.06
CA ARG A 40 -6.22 5.99 1.17
C ARG A 40 -5.23 5.23 2.02
N ARG A 41 -4.38 5.96 2.76
CA ARG A 41 -3.56 5.34 3.81
C ARG A 41 -4.46 4.91 4.95
N LYS A 42 -4.27 3.67 5.40
CA LYS A 42 -4.89 3.20 6.63
C LYS A 42 -4.36 4.00 7.82
N THR A 43 -5.25 4.34 8.73
CA THR A 43 -4.89 4.92 10.02
C THR A 43 -4.33 3.86 10.95
N SER A 44 -3.59 4.27 11.97
CA SER A 44 -3.06 3.37 13.01
C SER A 44 -4.16 2.56 13.70
N VAL A 45 -5.35 3.14 13.89
CA VAL A 45 -6.52 2.47 14.46
C VAL A 45 -7.03 1.34 13.57
N GLU A 46 -7.18 1.61 12.27
CA GLU A 46 -7.58 0.60 11.29
C GLU A 46 -6.56 -0.54 11.20
N LEU A 47 -5.26 -0.23 11.24
CA LEU A 47 -4.20 -1.23 11.23
C LEU A 47 -4.23 -2.16 12.45
N VAL A 48 -4.54 -1.61 13.64
CA VAL A 48 -4.65 -2.41 14.87
C VAL A 48 -5.89 -3.30 14.83
N ALA A 49 -7.03 -2.79 14.33
CA ALA A 49 -8.25 -3.56 14.18
C ALA A 49 -8.08 -4.75 13.23
N GLU A 50 -7.41 -4.55 12.09
CA GLU A 50 -7.13 -5.61 11.12
C GLU A 50 -6.21 -6.70 11.69
N LYS A 51 -5.17 -6.30 12.42
CA LYS A 51 -4.26 -7.24 13.10
C LYS A 51 -4.97 -8.08 14.18
N GLN A 52 -6.02 -7.54 14.80
CA GLN A 52 -6.85 -8.29 15.75
C GLN A 52 -7.82 -9.26 15.06
N GLN A 53 -8.33 -8.91 13.87
CA GLN A 53 -9.16 -9.80 13.05
C GLN A 53 -8.36 -10.95 12.44
N GLU A 54 -7.15 -10.70 11.93
CA GLU A 54 -6.26 -11.74 11.36
C GLU A 54 -5.90 -12.81 12.40
N LYS A 55 -5.67 -12.41 13.66
CA LYS A 55 -5.43 -13.34 14.77
C LYS A 55 -6.63 -14.25 15.07
N LYS A 56 -7.86 -13.78 14.88
CA LYS A 56 -9.06 -14.59 15.11
C LYS A 56 -9.26 -15.64 14.02
N TYR A 57 -8.92 -15.32 12.77
CA TYR A 57 -9.07 -16.23 11.63
C TYR A 57 -8.00 -17.33 11.54
N THR A 58 -6.88 -17.20 12.25
CA THR A 58 -5.80 -18.22 12.23
C THR A 58 -5.97 -19.28 13.33
N GLN A 59 -7.09 -19.23 14.09
CA GLN A 59 -7.35 -20.11 15.24
C GLN A 59 -8.51 -21.10 15.04
N GLU A 60 -9.11 -21.16 13.84
CA GLU A 60 -10.08 -22.20 13.43
C GLU A 60 -9.40 -23.35 12.70
#